data_AF-A0A1Z5KXF4-F1
#
_entry.id   AF-A0A1Z5KXF4-F1
#
_cell.length_a   1.000
_cell.length_b   1.000
_cell.length_c   1.000
_cell.angle_alpha   90.00
_cell.angle_beta   90.00
_cell.angle_gamma   90.00
#
_symmetry.space_group_name_H-M   'P 1'
#
loop_
_entity.id
_entity.type
_entity.pdbx_description
1 polymer ?
#
loop_
_entity_poly.entity_id
_entity_poly.type
_entity_poly.pdbx_seq_one_letter_code
_entity_poly.pdbx_strand_id
1 'polypeptide(L)'
;MASKTVRKTVVTTSTTSSRSSSHDQGEGEDIGSRFRSPEASSSKDRPERSRSPLSPTRASRIQEKNQLAHLNDRLAAYIDRVRHLETENQRLTQQIETSEETRSREVTSVKNLYDRELADARRSVDLTANENAKLQLEAKKWQAEAENLQAKLTKRDREYAASERRVTTLESQIVDLQGRLNQALAQLKEAENERNALAKELEKVKKELEDEILRTVDLKNRAKTLSEELDFQRSLYEKELQDVRIVKQTEITEIDSRLKDRYEQKLEDTLKELREQYEMQMQMNRQEMEELYEVKLHDLQALLEQRTSDSARAREEWLSYKSRMEGTASRIEELEAQNASLTNRVRDLERLLDQEREWHSRAMRSKDEELSKLRAEIEQQLAEYQDLLDIKVALDMEIAAYRKLLEGEETRLNITPAGSPASEMYSTPHPRGTKRKRTFIARREEHSNSDLQVSASAKGDLEVSDHCAEGKYVAVHNKGTKDMPLAGWKICRQSGDDEFTFKFHRTHVIKPKATITIWSADCGAEHKPPEHLVMRNQKWPHGDSLRTVLVNSDGEEVACRESNKRQFSRLLERSSGHSGGGFRSGNEHMFHEHGDPTNPDRCSVM
;
A
#
# COMPACT_ATOMS: atom_id res chain seq x y z
N MET A 1 -74.12 66.71 -62.99
CA MET A 1 -74.58 66.67 -64.40
C MET A 1 -76.08 66.38 -64.36
N ALA A 2 -76.99 67.08 -65.05
CA ALA A 2 -77.04 67.40 -66.49
C ALA A 2 -77.19 66.10 -67.32
N SER A 3 -78.15 65.93 -68.24
CA SER A 3 -78.99 66.92 -68.94
C SER A 3 -80.33 66.36 -69.44
N LYS A 4 -81.33 67.26 -69.60
CA LYS A 4 -82.31 67.39 -70.71
C LYS A 4 -83.22 66.18 -71.08
N THR A 5 -84.27 66.30 -71.91
CA THR A 5 -85.34 67.31 -72.16
C THR A 5 -86.10 66.79 -73.38
N VAL A 6 -87.44 66.69 -73.32
CA VAL A 6 -88.30 66.83 -74.52
C VAL A 6 -89.40 67.82 -74.17
N ARG A 7 -89.75 68.71 -75.12
CA ARG A 7 -90.82 69.71 -74.98
C ARG A 7 -92.00 69.31 -75.86
N LYS A 8 -93.21 69.72 -75.46
CA LYS A 8 -94.12 70.37 -76.41
C LYS A 8 -94.89 71.52 -75.75
N THR A 9 -95.18 72.51 -76.58
CA THR A 9 -95.77 73.83 -76.33
C THR A 9 -97.27 73.82 -76.70
N VAL A 10 -98.15 74.77 -76.39
CA VAL A 10 -98.25 75.97 -75.51
C VAL A 10 -99.73 76.39 -75.54
N VAL A 11 -100.24 77.13 -74.54
CA VAL A 11 -101.07 78.36 -74.69
C VAL A 11 -101.48 78.87 -73.29
N THR A 12 -101.28 80.17 -73.04
CA THR A 12 -101.74 80.97 -71.88
C THR A 12 -103.09 81.62 -72.21
N THR A 13 -103.96 82.14 -71.31
CA THR A 13 -103.84 83.01 -70.12
C THR A 13 -105.02 82.70 -69.15
N SER A 14 -105.08 82.94 -67.83
CA SER A 14 -104.90 84.15 -67.00
C SER A 14 -105.81 85.34 -67.44
N THR A 15 -106.44 86.16 -66.57
CA THR A 15 -106.34 86.37 -65.10
C THR A 15 -107.55 87.18 -64.56
N THR A 16 -107.97 87.00 -63.28
CA THR A 16 -108.67 88.00 -62.37
C THR A 16 -110.01 88.68 -62.82
N SER A 17 -110.81 89.39 -61.99
CA SER A 17 -111.19 89.30 -60.55
C SER A 17 -112.38 90.24 -60.23
N SER A 18 -113.13 89.95 -59.15
CA SER A 18 -113.83 90.89 -58.23
C SER A 18 -114.72 92.07 -58.72
N ARG A 19 -116.04 91.89 -58.55
CA ARG A 19 -116.93 92.65 -57.62
C ARG A 19 -117.26 94.16 -57.84
N SER A 20 -118.54 94.43 -58.15
CA SER A 20 -119.41 95.59 -57.78
C SER A 20 -119.06 97.05 -58.15
N SER A 21 -119.92 97.75 -58.92
CA SER A 21 -120.94 98.71 -58.38
C SER A 21 -121.56 99.66 -59.45
N SER A 22 -122.87 99.95 -59.29
CA SER A 22 -123.60 101.22 -59.59
C SER A 22 -123.40 102.06 -60.89
N HIS A 23 -124.47 102.08 -61.71
CA HIS A 23 -125.30 103.27 -62.04
C HIS A 23 -124.94 104.27 -63.19
N ASP A 24 -125.78 104.21 -64.25
CA ASP A 24 -126.49 105.32 -64.95
C ASP A 24 -126.00 105.96 -66.28
N GLN A 25 -127.00 106.34 -67.11
CA GLN A 25 -127.01 107.15 -68.36
C GLN A 25 -126.13 106.71 -69.58
N GLY A 26 -126.53 106.96 -70.85
CA GLY A 26 -127.78 107.52 -71.38
C GLY A 26 -127.79 107.67 -72.93
N GLU A 27 -128.98 108.01 -73.49
CA GLU A 27 -129.31 108.41 -74.90
C GLU A 27 -129.19 107.35 -76.03
N GLY A 28 -130.12 107.24 -77.00
CA GLY A 28 -131.41 107.92 -77.31
C GLY A 28 -131.61 108.06 -78.85
N GLU A 29 -132.78 108.25 -79.50
CA GLU A 29 -134.24 108.15 -79.26
C GLU A 29 -134.89 108.05 -80.68
N ASP A 30 -136.05 107.47 -80.98
CA ASP A 30 -136.96 106.55 -80.27
C ASP A 30 -136.60 105.06 -80.55
N ILE A 31 -136.92 104.36 -81.65
CA ILE A 31 -137.67 104.65 -82.90
C ILE A 31 -138.46 103.37 -83.30
N GLY A 32 -139.80 103.31 -83.35
CA GLY A 32 -140.82 104.19 -82.76
C GLY A 32 -141.24 105.42 -83.57
N SER A 33 -142.50 105.89 -83.53
CA SER A 33 -143.70 105.27 -82.93
C SER A 33 -145.00 105.55 -83.74
N ARG A 34 -145.84 106.60 -83.61
CA ARG A 34 -145.92 107.67 -82.61
C ARG A 34 -147.37 107.88 -82.08
N PHE A 35 -148.24 108.77 -82.61
CA PHE A 35 -149.29 109.36 -81.71
C PHE A 35 -150.65 109.90 -82.27
N ARG A 36 -151.64 109.95 -81.33
CA ARG A 36 -152.71 110.98 -81.09
C ARG A 36 -154.15 110.90 -81.67
N SER A 37 -155.09 111.41 -80.85
CA SER A 37 -156.51 111.77 -81.08
C SER A 37 -156.70 113.30 -80.86
N PRO A 38 -157.90 113.91 -80.67
CA PRO A 38 -159.30 113.62 -81.06
C PRO A 38 -160.00 114.87 -81.73
N GLU A 39 -161.36 114.92 -81.75
CA GLU A 39 -162.29 116.08 -81.64
C GLU A 39 -163.53 116.02 -82.59
N ALA A 40 -164.46 117.00 -82.50
CA ALA A 40 -165.83 116.90 -83.00
C ALA A 40 -166.48 118.22 -83.50
N SER A 41 -167.63 118.05 -84.19
CA SER A 41 -168.75 119.02 -84.41
C SER A 41 -168.86 119.87 -85.70
N SER A 42 -169.93 119.56 -86.46
CA SER A 42 -170.93 120.48 -87.06
C SER A 42 -170.76 121.18 -88.44
N SER A 43 -171.84 121.03 -89.23
CA SER A 43 -172.45 121.99 -90.18
C SER A 43 -171.99 122.13 -91.67
N LYS A 44 -172.98 121.96 -92.58
CA LYS A 44 -173.37 122.74 -93.81
C LYS A 44 -172.31 123.12 -94.88
N ASP A 45 -172.65 123.36 -96.17
CA ASP A 45 -173.95 123.57 -96.84
C ASP A 45 -174.01 123.03 -98.31
N ARG A 46 -174.98 123.49 -99.12
CA ARG A 46 -175.57 122.92 -100.36
C ARG A 46 -174.99 123.46 -101.69
N PRO A 47 -175.33 122.83 -102.84
CA PRO A 47 -176.27 123.45 -103.82
C PRO A 47 -177.17 122.44 -104.64
N GLU A 48 -178.23 122.80 -105.38
CA GLU A 48 -179.32 123.74 -105.04
C GLU A 48 -180.68 123.54 -105.80
N ARG A 49 -180.73 123.38 -107.14
CA ARG A 49 -181.95 123.56 -108.00
C ARG A 49 -182.25 122.40 -108.96
N SER A 50 -183.49 122.11 -109.40
CA SER A 50 -184.77 122.87 -109.39
C SER A 50 -185.92 122.11 -108.64
N ARG A 51 -187.23 122.03 -108.97
CA ARG A 51 -188.13 122.45 -110.09
C ARG A 51 -189.61 122.51 -109.63
N SER A 52 -190.53 123.03 -110.46
CA SER A 52 -192.00 123.16 -110.26
C SER A 52 -192.78 122.87 -111.58
N PRO A 53 -194.13 123.00 -111.73
CA PRO A 53 -195.21 123.32 -110.75
C PRO A 53 -196.57 122.54 -110.87
N LEU A 54 -197.41 122.62 -109.82
CA LEU A 54 -198.90 122.74 -109.77
C LEU A 54 -199.88 121.70 -110.43
N SER A 55 -201.15 121.80 -110.02
CA SER A 55 -202.34 120.92 -110.28
C SER A 55 -203.15 121.35 -111.55
N PRO A 56 -204.23 120.65 -112.03
CA PRO A 56 -204.98 119.55 -111.40
C PRO A 56 -205.51 118.37 -112.28
N THR A 57 -205.69 117.18 -111.68
CA THR A 57 -206.88 116.30 -111.85
C THR A 57 -206.92 115.22 -110.76
N ARG A 58 -208.10 114.67 -110.44
CA ARG A 58 -208.40 114.02 -109.14
C ARG A 58 -207.74 112.65 -108.89
N ALA A 59 -207.16 111.98 -109.88
CA ALA A 59 -206.87 110.54 -109.82
C ALA A 59 -205.61 110.11 -109.05
N SER A 60 -204.53 110.91 -109.04
CA SER A 60 -203.17 110.44 -108.70
C SER A 60 -202.92 110.12 -107.20
N ARG A 61 -203.57 110.81 -106.26
CA ARG A 61 -203.17 110.87 -104.84
C ARG A 61 -203.37 109.57 -104.02
N ILE A 62 -203.92 108.50 -104.61
CA ILE A 62 -204.17 107.23 -103.91
C ILE A 62 -202.99 106.24 -104.01
N GLN A 63 -202.13 106.37 -105.02
CA GLN A 63 -201.15 105.34 -105.34
C GLN A 63 -199.89 105.37 -104.45
N GLU A 64 -199.43 106.54 -104.04
CA GLU A 64 -198.19 106.72 -103.25
C GLU A 64 -198.28 106.16 -101.82
N LYS A 65 -199.45 106.28 -101.17
CA LYS A 65 -199.63 105.86 -99.77
C LYS A 65 -199.30 104.37 -99.56
N ASN A 66 -199.63 103.53 -100.54
CA ASN A 66 -199.44 102.08 -100.44
C ASN A 66 -197.96 101.67 -100.57
N GLN A 67 -197.11 102.49 -101.22
CA GLN A 67 -195.68 102.19 -101.36
C GLN A 67 -194.92 102.43 -100.05
N LEU A 68 -195.31 103.43 -99.26
CA LEU A 68 -194.69 103.72 -97.96
C LEU A 68 -194.97 102.65 -96.89
N ALA A 69 -196.14 102.01 -96.92
CA ALA A 69 -196.46 100.91 -96.01
C ALA A 69 -195.52 99.71 -96.21
N HIS A 70 -195.40 99.24 -97.47
CA HIS A 70 -194.57 98.09 -97.83
C HIS A 70 -193.08 98.27 -97.48
N LEU A 71 -192.58 99.51 -97.48
CA LEU A 71 -191.21 99.83 -97.05
C LEU A 71 -190.99 99.66 -95.54
N ASN A 72 -191.97 100.03 -94.70
CA ASN A 72 -191.88 99.89 -93.26
C ASN A 72 -191.94 98.42 -92.81
N ASP A 73 -192.83 97.61 -93.39
CA ASP A 73 -192.94 96.17 -93.07
C ASP A 73 -191.61 95.45 -93.36
N ARG A 74 -190.93 95.85 -94.43
CA ARG A 74 -189.63 95.33 -94.84
C ARG A 74 -188.46 95.78 -93.93
N LEU A 75 -188.59 96.93 -93.26
CA LEU A 75 -187.65 97.37 -92.22
C LEU A 75 -187.84 96.59 -90.92
N ALA A 76 -189.09 96.35 -90.49
CA ALA A 76 -189.39 95.57 -89.29
C ALA A 76 -188.79 94.16 -89.36
N ALA A 77 -189.02 93.45 -90.48
CA ALA A 77 -188.46 92.13 -90.73
C ALA A 77 -186.91 92.11 -90.72
N TYR A 78 -186.26 93.23 -91.04
CA TYR A 78 -184.80 93.37 -90.98
C TYR A 78 -184.30 93.57 -89.55
N ILE A 79 -185.01 94.37 -88.74
CA ILE A 79 -184.68 94.61 -87.32
C ILE A 79 -184.79 93.32 -86.52
N ASP A 80 -185.84 92.53 -86.71
CA ASP A 80 -185.99 91.25 -86.00
C ASP A 80 -184.94 90.22 -86.45
N ARG A 81 -184.51 90.26 -87.72
CA ARG A 81 -183.39 89.42 -88.19
C ARG A 81 -182.06 89.83 -87.56
N VAL A 82 -181.80 91.13 -87.37
CA VAL A 82 -180.61 91.63 -86.66
C VAL A 82 -180.64 91.19 -85.20
N ARG A 83 -181.75 91.39 -84.48
CA ARG A 83 -181.91 90.95 -83.08
C ARG A 83 -181.68 89.44 -82.91
N HIS A 84 -182.19 88.63 -83.83
CA HIS A 84 -181.94 87.19 -83.82
C HIS A 84 -180.44 86.89 -83.95
N LEU A 85 -179.74 87.55 -84.88
CA LEU A 85 -178.28 87.41 -85.06
C LEU A 85 -177.48 87.96 -83.87
N GLU A 86 -177.96 88.98 -83.15
CA GLU A 86 -177.36 89.47 -81.90
C GLU A 86 -177.47 88.43 -80.79
N THR A 87 -178.66 87.85 -80.59
CA THR A 87 -178.86 86.76 -79.59
C THR A 87 -178.10 85.48 -79.95
N GLU A 88 -177.98 85.16 -81.25
CA GLU A 88 -177.21 84.01 -81.71
C GLU A 88 -175.70 84.24 -81.54
N ASN A 89 -175.19 85.44 -81.82
CA ASN A 89 -173.80 85.79 -81.50
C ASN A 89 -173.51 85.69 -80.01
N GLN A 90 -174.37 86.23 -79.13
CA GLN A 90 -174.18 86.09 -77.68
C GLN A 90 -174.14 84.62 -77.23
N ARG A 91 -175.03 83.78 -77.77
CA ARG A 91 -175.03 82.32 -77.50
C ARG A 91 -173.73 81.66 -77.99
N LEU A 92 -173.22 82.06 -79.16
CA LEU A 92 -171.96 81.55 -79.71
C LEU A 92 -170.75 82.02 -78.90
N THR A 93 -170.72 83.28 -78.44
CA THR A 93 -169.66 83.79 -77.55
C THR A 93 -169.61 83.01 -76.25
N GLN A 94 -170.74 82.79 -75.57
CA GLN A 94 -170.79 81.98 -74.34
C GLN A 94 -170.39 80.52 -74.58
N GLN A 95 -170.74 79.95 -75.74
CA GLN A 95 -170.33 78.61 -76.13
C GLN A 95 -168.82 78.52 -76.41
N ILE A 96 -168.21 79.59 -76.96
CA ILE A 96 -166.76 79.70 -77.13
C ILE A 96 -166.09 79.82 -75.76
N GLU A 97 -166.48 80.77 -74.91
CA GLU A 97 -165.92 81.00 -73.57
C GLU A 97 -165.94 79.73 -72.73
N THR A 98 -167.09 79.04 -72.64
CA THR A 98 -167.21 77.78 -71.89
C THR A 98 -166.32 76.66 -72.47
N SER A 99 -166.16 76.58 -73.80
CA SER A 99 -165.26 75.62 -74.44
C SER A 99 -163.77 75.95 -74.24
N GLU A 100 -163.42 77.24 -74.17
CA GLU A 100 -162.06 77.71 -73.87
C GLU A 100 -161.73 77.46 -72.39
N GLU A 101 -162.68 77.65 -71.48
CA GLU A 101 -162.54 77.28 -70.07
C GLU A 101 -162.36 75.76 -69.88
N THR A 102 -163.16 74.90 -70.53
CA THR A 102 -162.98 73.44 -70.42
C THR A 102 -161.64 73.02 -70.99
N ARG A 103 -161.26 73.50 -72.18
CA ARG A 103 -159.94 73.26 -72.77
C ARG A 103 -158.80 73.72 -71.85
N SER A 104 -158.94 74.86 -71.18
CA SER A 104 -157.94 75.38 -70.25
C SER A 104 -157.86 74.57 -68.96
N ARG A 105 -159.00 74.10 -68.43
CA ARG A 105 -159.06 73.19 -67.27
C ARG A 105 -158.45 71.82 -67.61
N GLU A 106 -158.72 71.29 -68.80
CA GLU A 106 -158.14 70.03 -69.32
C GLU A 106 -156.62 70.14 -69.50
N VAL A 107 -156.13 71.17 -70.19
CA VAL A 107 -154.68 71.42 -70.35
C VAL A 107 -154.00 71.60 -69.00
N THR A 108 -154.63 72.30 -68.05
CA THR A 108 -154.10 72.45 -66.69
C THR A 108 -154.10 71.13 -65.92
N SER A 109 -155.13 70.29 -66.10
CA SER A 109 -155.22 68.95 -65.50
C SER A 109 -154.13 68.01 -66.03
N VAL A 110 -153.97 67.94 -67.35
CA VAL A 110 -152.92 67.14 -68.02
C VAL A 110 -151.53 67.63 -67.63
N LYS A 111 -151.29 68.95 -67.59
CA LYS A 111 -150.04 69.51 -67.07
C LYS A 111 -149.79 69.07 -65.62
N ASN A 112 -150.78 69.18 -64.75
CA ASN A 112 -150.67 68.77 -63.34
C ASN A 112 -150.47 67.25 -63.17
N LEU A 113 -150.82 66.42 -64.15
CA LEU A 113 -150.48 64.99 -64.17
C LEU A 113 -149.01 64.81 -64.57
N TYR A 114 -148.57 65.38 -65.69
CA TYR A 114 -147.16 65.26 -66.11
C TYR A 114 -146.17 65.90 -65.12
N ASP A 115 -146.50 67.03 -64.49
CA ASP A 115 -145.67 67.65 -63.45
C ASP A 115 -145.53 66.73 -62.20
N ARG A 116 -146.55 65.91 -61.89
CA ARG A 116 -146.48 64.88 -60.84
C ARG A 116 -145.65 63.68 -61.28
N GLU A 117 -145.90 63.14 -62.46
CA GLU A 117 -145.12 62.01 -63.01
C GLU A 117 -143.63 62.36 -63.14
N LEU A 118 -143.29 63.59 -63.54
CA LEU A 118 -141.92 64.10 -63.56
C LEU A 118 -141.33 64.25 -62.15
N ALA A 119 -142.12 64.67 -61.15
CA ALA A 119 -141.67 64.71 -59.75
C ALA A 119 -141.48 63.31 -59.15
N ASP A 120 -142.29 62.34 -59.53
CA ASP A 120 -142.17 60.93 -59.11
C ASP A 120 -140.96 60.25 -59.78
N ALA A 121 -140.78 60.46 -61.08
CA ALA A 121 -139.61 59.98 -61.81
C ALA A 121 -138.31 60.58 -61.25
N ARG A 122 -138.27 61.89 -60.96
CA ARG A 122 -137.12 62.53 -60.29
C ARG A 122 -136.85 61.94 -58.91
N ARG A 123 -137.88 61.80 -58.06
CA ARG A 123 -137.72 61.15 -56.75
C ARG A 123 -137.21 59.72 -56.85
N SER A 124 -137.64 58.96 -57.86
CA SER A 124 -137.14 57.61 -58.13
C SER A 124 -135.65 57.61 -58.53
N VAL A 125 -135.24 58.54 -59.40
CA VAL A 125 -133.82 58.75 -59.75
C VAL A 125 -132.99 59.18 -58.53
N ASP A 126 -133.49 60.08 -57.70
CA ASP A 126 -132.77 60.53 -56.49
C ASP A 126 -132.64 59.39 -55.46
N LEU A 127 -133.69 58.60 -55.24
CA LEU A 127 -133.65 57.43 -54.35
C LEU A 127 -132.67 56.38 -54.87
N THR A 128 -132.78 55.98 -56.13
CA THR A 128 -131.88 54.97 -56.73
C THR A 128 -130.45 55.48 -56.84
N ALA A 129 -130.20 56.78 -57.04
CA ALA A 129 -128.86 57.37 -56.97
C ALA A 129 -128.27 57.30 -55.55
N ASN A 130 -129.08 57.59 -54.52
CA ASN A 130 -128.66 57.46 -53.12
C ASN A 130 -128.41 55.99 -52.72
N GLU A 131 -129.21 55.05 -53.22
CA GLU A 131 -129.01 53.61 -53.01
C GLU A 131 -127.75 53.09 -53.72
N ASN A 132 -127.54 53.48 -54.99
CA ASN A 132 -126.29 53.19 -55.70
C ASN A 132 -125.06 53.77 -54.98
N ALA A 133 -125.16 54.99 -54.43
CA ALA A 133 -124.07 55.60 -53.64
C ALA A 133 -123.78 54.82 -52.35
N LYS A 134 -124.81 54.37 -51.61
CA LYS A 134 -124.65 53.49 -50.44
C LYS A 134 -123.99 52.16 -50.81
N LEU A 135 -124.51 51.48 -51.83
CA LEU A 135 -123.97 50.20 -52.31
C LEU A 135 -122.52 50.32 -52.80
N GLN A 136 -122.15 51.43 -53.44
CA GLN A 136 -120.75 51.69 -53.81
C GLN A 136 -119.83 51.94 -52.59
N LEU A 137 -120.32 52.59 -51.53
CA LEU A 137 -119.56 52.78 -50.29
C LEU A 137 -119.41 51.45 -49.53
N GLU A 138 -120.46 50.64 -49.48
CA GLU A 138 -120.42 49.30 -48.90
C GLU A 138 -119.49 48.37 -49.69
N ALA A 139 -119.57 48.35 -51.02
CA ALA A 139 -118.65 47.59 -51.87
C ALA A 139 -117.18 48.00 -51.65
N LYS A 140 -116.89 49.31 -51.56
CA LYS A 140 -115.54 49.82 -51.25
C LYS A 140 -115.08 49.44 -49.84
N LYS A 141 -115.99 49.45 -48.85
CA LYS A 141 -115.71 48.99 -47.48
C LYS A 141 -115.35 47.51 -47.48
N TRP A 142 -116.18 46.65 -48.08
CA TRP A 142 -115.95 45.21 -48.14
C TRP A 142 -114.69 44.86 -48.96
N GLN A 143 -114.39 45.61 -50.02
CA GLN A 143 -113.12 45.48 -50.74
C GLN A 143 -111.93 45.80 -49.83
N ALA A 144 -111.95 46.94 -49.11
CA ALA A 144 -110.87 47.32 -48.19
C ALA A 144 -110.71 46.33 -47.02
N GLU A 145 -111.81 45.73 -46.53
CA GLU A 145 -111.77 44.66 -45.53
C GLU A 145 -111.19 43.36 -46.11
N ALA A 146 -111.53 42.99 -47.34
CA ALA A 146 -110.95 41.83 -48.03
C ALA A 146 -109.44 42.00 -48.29
N GLU A 147 -109.01 43.17 -48.78
CA GLU A 147 -107.59 43.52 -48.98
C GLU A 147 -106.82 43.48 -47.64
N ASN A 148 -107.41 43.97 -46.55
CA ASN A 148 -106.85 43.92 -45.19
C ASN A 148 -106.74 42.48 -44.67
N LEU A 149 -107.75 41.64 -44.90
CA LEU A 149 -107.72 40.21 -44.56
C LEU A 149 -106.69 39.45 -45.40
N GLN A 150 -106.55 39.75 -46.69
CA GLN A 150 -105.53 39.17 -47.56
C GLN A 150 -104.11 39.59 -47.15
N ALA A 151 -103.91 40.85 -46.73
CA ALA A 151 -102.65 41.33 -46.17
C ALA A 151 -102.32 40.66 -44.83
N LYS A 152 -103.32 40.38 -43.99
CA LYS A 152 -103.17 39.61 -42.74
C LYS A 152 -102.83 38.14 -43.01
N LEU A 153 -103.52 37.49 -43.96
CA LEU A 153 -103.27 36.10 -44.36
C LEU A 153 -101.85 35.95 -44.89
N THR A 154 -101.48 36.72 -45.92
CA THR A 154 -100.13 36.69 -46.50
C THR A 154 -99.01 37.08 -45.52
N LYS A 155 -99.32 37.83 -44.45
CA LYS A 155 -98.40 38.04 -43.32
C LYS A 155 -98.29 36.79 -42.43
N ARG A 156 -99.41 36.17 -42.06
CA ARG A 156 -99.44 34.91 -41.29
C ARG A 156 -98.74 33.77 -42.03
N ASP A 157 -98.94 33.63 -43.34
CA ASP A 157 -98.29 32.60 -44.16
C ASP A 157 -96.76 32.75 -44.15
N ARG A 158 -96.26 34.00 -44.24
CA ARG A 158 -94.82 34.30 -44.15
C ARG A 158 -94.25 34.01 -42.76
N GLU A 159 -94.99 34.33 -41.70
CA GLU A 159 -94.60 34.04 -40.31
C GLU A 159 -94.63 32.53 -40.02
N TYR A 160 -95.61 31.80 -40.56
CA TYR A 160 -95.71 30.34 -40.48
C TYR A 160 -94.55 29.67 -41.20
N ALA A 161 -94.30 29.99 -42.48
CA ALA A 161 -93.17 29.45 -43.24
C ALA A 161 -91.80 29.81 -42.62
N ALA A 162 -91.68 30.96 -41.95
CA ALA A 162 -90.49 31.32 -41.17
C ALA A 162 -90.38 30.54 -39.85
N SER A 163 -91.48 30.04 -39.30
CA SER A 163 -91.49 29.14 -38.15
C SER A 163 -91.18 27.69 -38.54
N GLU A 164 -91.74 27.18 -39.65
CA GLU A 164 -91.43 25.85 -40.20
C GLU A 164 -89.93 25.71 -40.50
N ARG A 165 -89.34 26.69 -41.20
CA ARG A 165 -87.88 26.72 -41.47
C ARG A 165 -87.04 26.73 -40.20
N ARG A 166 -87.56 27.28 -39.10
CA ARG A 166 -86.88 27.27 -37.80
C ARG A 166 -87.00 25.89 -37.14
N VAL A 167 -88.17 25.25 -37.23
CA VAL A 167 -88.38 23.88 -36.75
C VAL A 167 -87.46 22.92 -37.50
N THR A 168 -87.46 22.91 -38.84
CA THR A 168 -86.58 22.01 -39.62
C THR A 168 -85.08 22.26 -39.38
N THR A 169 -84.68 23.52 -39.16
CA THR A 169 -83.30 23.85 -38.73
C THR A 169 -82.99 23.25 -37.36
N LEU A 170 -83.89 23.38 -36.37
CA LEU A 170 -83.70 22.82 -35.03
C LEU A 170 -83.73 21.28 -35.04
N GLU A 171 -84.58 20.66 -35.85
CA GLU A 171 -84.61 19.21 -36.06
C GLU A 171 -83.29 18.71 -36.63
N SER A 172 -82.72 19.40 -37.64
CA SER A 172 -81.40 19.05 -38.18
C SER A 172 -80.29 19.19 -37.14
N GLN A 173 -80.34 20.23 -36.29
CA GLN A 173 -79.40 20.41 -35.18
C GLN A 173 -79.55 19.32 -34.11
N ILE A 174 -80.77 18.85 -33.82
CA ILE A 174 -81.01 17.74 -32.90
C ILE A 174 -80.42 16.44 -33.45
N VAL A 175 -80.60 16.15 -34.74
CA VAL A 175 -80.01 14.96 -35.40
C VAL A 175 -78.47 15.04 -35.39
N ASP A 176 -77.89 16.20 -35.73
CA ASP A 176 -76.44 16.43 -35.68
C ASP A 176 -75.86 16.22 -34.26
N LEU A 177 -76.54 16.75 -33.24
CA LEU A 177 -76.12 16.62 -31.84
C LEU A 177 -76.28 15.18 -31.32
N GLN A 178 -77.35 14.47 -31.72
CA GLN A 178 -77.51 13.05 -31.44
C GLN A 178 -76.42 12.20 -32.11
N GLY A 179 -76.06 12.50 -33.36
CA GLY A 179 -74.94 11.87 -34.07
C GLY A 179 -73.61 12.05 -33.34
N ARG A 180 -73.29 13.29 -32.95
CA ARG A 180 -72.07 13.61 -32.18
C ARG A 180 -72.06 12.96 -30.79
N LEU A 181 -73.19 12.92 -30.09
CA LEU A 181 -73.32 12.25 -28.80
C LEU A 181 -73.08 10.74 -28.94
N ASN A 182 -73.69 10.09 -29.93
CA ASN A 182 -73.49 8.67 -30.18
C ASN A 182 -72.04 8.34 -30.56
N GLN A 183 -71.38 9.22 -31.35
CA GLN A 183 -69.97 9.08 -31.67
C GLN A 183 -69.08 9.20 -30.42
N ALA A 184 -69.33 10.20 -29.56
CA ALA A 184 -68.58 10.39 -28.32
C ALA A 184 -68.78 9.22 -27.33
N LEU A 185 -70.01 8.68 -27.23
CA LEU A 185 -70.31 7.49 -26.43
C LEU A 185 -69.60 6.23 -26.95
N ALA A 186 -69.49 6.07 -28.28
CA ALA A 186 -68.72 4.98 -28.88
C ALA A 186 -67.21 5.10 -28.56
N GLN A 187 -66.63 6.30 -28.74
CA GLN A 187 -65.23 6.58 -28.42
C GLN A 187 -64.93 6.39 -26.93
N LEU A 188 -65.82 6.82 -26.03
CA LEU A 188 -65.67 6.61 -24.59
C LEU A 188 -65.66 5.11 -24.24
N LYS A 189 -66.56 4.32 -24.84
CA LYS A 189 -66.61 2.86 -24.64
C LYS A 189 -65.37 2.16 -25.20
N GLU A 190 -64.83 2.63 -26.32
CA GLU A 190 -63.57 2.14 -26.90
C GLU A 190 -62.39 2.40 -25.96
N ALA A 191 -62.21 3.64 -25.51
CA ALA A 191 -61.19 4.03 -24.53
C ALA A 191 -61.36 3.32 -23.17
N GLU A 192 -62.59 3.04 -22.73
CA GLU A 192 -62.83 2.20 -21.53
C GLU A 192 -62.36 0.76 -21.73
N ASN A 193 -62.57 0.16 -22.91
CA ASN A 193 -62.08 -1.18 -23.24
C ASN A 193 -60.55 -1.20 -23.29
N GLU A 194 -59.91 -0.23 -23.95
CA GLU A 194 -58.45 -0.07 -23.97
C GLU A 194 -57.88 0.09 -22.55
N ARG A 195 -58.44 0.99 -21.74
CA ARG A 195 -58.05 1.18 -20.33
C ARG A 195 -58.21 -0.11 -19.52
N ASN A 196 -59.26 -0.89 -19.77
CA ASN A 196 -59.48 -2.19 -19.11
C ASN A 196 -58.54 -3.30 -19.63
N ALA A 197 -58.06 -3.23 -20.87
CA ALA A 197 -57.05 -4.14 -21.41
C ALA A 197 -55.67 -3.83 -20.83
N LEU A 198 -55.23 -2.56 -20.94
CA LEU A 198 -53.97 -2.06 -20.38
C LEU A 198 -53.88 -2.29 -18.87
N ALA A 199 -54.98 -2.13 -18.12
CA ALA A 199 -55.01 -2.43 -16.69
C ALA A 199 -54.77 -3.93 -16.39
N LYS A 200 -55.26 -4.85 -17.24
CA LYS A 200 -55.00 -6.29 -17.10
C LYS A 200 -53.57 -6.66 -17.49
N GLU A 201 -52.98 -5.98 -18.46
CA GLU A 201 -51.58 -6.19 -18.86
C GLU A 201 -50.61 -5.67 -17.80
N LEU A 202 -50.85 -4.47 -17.29
CA LEU A 202 -50.11 -3.89 -16.15
C LEU A 202 -50.18 -4.80 -14.91
N GLU A 203 -51.32 -5.43 -14.65
CA GLU A 203 -51.50 -6.39 -13.55
C GLU A 203 -50.77 -7.74 -13.78
N LYS A 204 -50.57 -8.18 -15.03
CA LYS A 204 -49.70 -9.33 -15.35
C LYS A 204 -48.23 -8.97 -15.13
N VAL A 205 -47.78 -7.86 -15.72
CA VAL A 205 -46.37 -7.42 -15.65
C VAL A 205 -45.94 -7.14 -14.20
N LYS A 206 -46.86 -6.65 -13.34
CA LYS A 206 -46.61 -6.58 -11.90
C LYS A 206 -46.33 -7.95 -11.27
N LYS A 207 -47.14 -8.97 -11.56
CA LYS A 207 -46.97 -10.32 -11.01
C LYS A 207 -45.72 -10.98 -11.53
N GLU A 208 -45.41 -10.81 -12.81
CA GLU A 208 -44.16 -11.26 -13.43
C GLU A 208 -42.93 -10.60 -12.75
N LEU A 209 -43.03 -9.31 -12.38
CA LEU A 209 -42.01 -8.59 -11.62
C LEU A 209 -41.92 -9.03 -10.15
N GLU A 210 -43.04 -9.24 -9.46
CA GLU A 210 -43.10 -9.75 -8.07
C GLU A 210 -42.48 -11.15 -7.97
N ASP A 211 -42.84 -12.04 -8.91
CA ASP A 211 -42.25 -13.35 -9.13
C ASP A 211 -40.73 -13.27 -9.33
N GLU A 212 -40.25 -12.36 -10.21
CA GLU A 212 -38.83 -12.26 -10.53
C GLU A 212 -38.00 -11.61 -9.40
N ILE A 213 -38.61 -10.72 -8.62
CA ILE A 213 -38.05 -10.23 -7.36
C ILE A 213 -37.89 -11.39 -6.37
N LEU A 214 -38.89 -12.26 -6.25
CA LEU A 214 -38.83 -13.43 -5.36
C LEU A 214 -37.75 -14.42 -5.82
N ARG A 215 -37.69 -14.77 -7.11
CA ARG A 215 -36.59 -15.59 -7.68
C ARG A 215 -35.22 -14.96 -7.43
N THR A 216 -35.10 -13.65 -7.60
CA THR A 216 -33.87 -12.90 -7.35
C THR A 216 -33.44 -12.97 -5.87
N VAL A 217 -34.39 -12.91 -4.93
CA VAL A 217 -34.13 -13.05 -3.49
C VAL A 217 -33.71 -14.49 -3.15
N ASP A 218 -34.40 -15.50 -3.67
CA ASP A 218 -34.08 -16.92 -3.43
C ASP A 218 -32.70 -17.30 -3.99
N LEU A 219 -32.35 -16.82 -5.19
CA LEU A 219 -31.02 -17.02 -5.78
C LEU A 219 -29.92 -16.33 -4.96
N LYS A 220 -30.17 -15.11 -4.45
CA LYS A 220 -29.23 -14.42 -3.55
C LYS A 220 -29.05 -15.14 -2.21
N ASN A 221 -30.14 -15.63 -1.63
CA ASN A 221 -30.10 -16.42 -0.39
C ASN A 221 -29.30 -17.70 -0.60
N ARG A 222 -29.57 -18.45 -1.68
CA ARG A 222 -28.83 -19.69 -2.01
C ARG A 222 -27.34 -19.42 -2.30
N ALA A 223 -27.02 -18.34 -3.00
CA ALA A 223 -25.63 -17.93 -3.24
C ALA A 223 -24.91 -17.56 -1.94
N LYS A 224 -25.59 -16.89 -1.00
CA LYS A 224 -25.05 -16.57 0.33
C LYS A 224 -24.77 -17.85 1.13
N THR A 225 -25.72 -18.79 1.19
CA THR A 225 -25.51 -20.09 1.87
C THR A 225 -24.35 -20.87 1.26
N LEU A 226 -24.21 -20.90 -0.07
CA LEU A 226 -23.06 -21.55 -0.73
C LEU A 226 -21.72 -20.85 -0.46
N SER A 227 -21.71 -19.52 -0.29
CA SER A 227 -20.50 -18.81 0.16
C SER A 227 -20.15 -19.17 1.61
N GLU A 228 -21.14 -19.20 2.49
CA GLU A 228 -20.97 -19.57 3.91
C GLU A 228 -20.50 -21.03 4.06
N GLU A 229 -20.99 -21.94 3.22
CA GLU A 229 -20.51 -23.32 3.13
C GLU A 229 -19.07 -23.41 2.60
N LEU A 230 -18.72 -22.67 1.54
CA LEU A 230 -17.36 -22.63 1.00
C LEU A 230 -16.35 -22.04 1.99
N ASP A 231 -16.72 -20.98 2.72
CA ASP A 231 -15.87 -20.36 3.74
C ASP A 231 -15.75 -21.23 5.00
N PHE A 232 -16.81 -21.97 5.36
CA PHE A 232 -16.72 -23.04 6.35
C PHE A 232 -15.75 -24.15 5.91
N GLN A 233 -15.88 -24.69 4.70
CA GLN A 233 -14.99 -25.72 4.15
C GLN A 233 -13.54 -25.25 4.07
N ARG A 234 -13.28 -24.00 3.64
CA ARG A 234 -11.95 -23.38 3.70
C ARG A 234 -11.39 -23.37 5.12
N SER A 235 -12.19 -22.95 6.10
CA SER A 235 -11.77 -22.92 7.51
C SER A 235 -11.55 -24.32 8.11
N LEU A 236 -12.19 -25.35 7.56
CA LEU A 236 -11.99 -26.75 7.94
C LEU A 236 -10.67 -27.27 7.35
N TYR A 237 -10.47 -27.14 6.03
CA TYR A 237 -9.23 -27.55 5.38
C TYR A 237 -8.00 -26.79 5.90
N GLU A 238 -8.14 -25.53 6.29
CA GLU A 238 -7.05 -24.77 6.91
C GLU A 238 -6.70 -25.30 8.32
N LYS A 239 -7.68 -25.78 9.10
CA LYS A 239 -7.44 -26.47 10.37
C LYS A 239 -6.81 -27.84 10.15
N GLU A 240 -7.34 -28.65 9.23
CA GLU A 240 -6.76 -29.95 8.87
C GLU A 240 -5.29 -29.81 8.41
N LEU A 241 -4.98 -28.76 7.63
CA LEU A 241 -3.60 -28.43 7.25
C LEU A 241 -2.74 -27.94 8.44
N GLN A 242 -3.32 -27.25 9.42
CA GLN A 242 -2.61 -26.87 10.65
C GLN A 242 -2.34 -28.10 11.52
N ASP A 243 -3.32 -29.00 11.71
CA ASP A 243 -3.17 -30.24 12.48
C ASP A 243 -2.13 -31.17 11.84
N VAL A 244 -2.17 -31.35 10.51
CA VAL A 244 -1.14 -32.11 9.78
C VAL A 244 0.25 -31.46 9.90
N ARG A 245 0.35 -30.13 9.87
CA ARG A 245 1.62 -29.43 10.13
C ARG A 245 2.11 -29.64 11.55
N ILE A 246 1.24 -29.60 12.56
CA ILE A 246 1.58 -29.84 13.96
C ILE A 246 2.09 -31.27 14.13
N VAL A 247 1.35 -32.27 13.64
CA VAL A 247 1.75 -33.69 13.70
C VAL A 247 3.09 -33.94 13.00
N LYS A 248 3.31 -33.34 11.83
CA LYS A 248 4.60 -33.46 11.12
C LYS A 248 5.73 -32.70 11.81
N GLN A 249 5.45 -31.55 12.43
CA GLN A 249 6.44 -30.83 13.23
C GLN A 249 6.82 -31.62 14.49
N THR A 250 5.86 -32.26 15.17
CA THR A 250 6.16 -33.11 16.33
C THR A 250 6.97 -34.34 15.93
N GLU A 251 6.61 -35.00 14.82
CA GLU A 251 7.36 -36.14 14.26
C GLU A 251 8.80 -35.76 13.91
N ILE A 252 9.02 -34.58 13.29
CA ILE A 252 10.36 -34.04 13.03
C ILE A 252 11.11 -33.81 14.35
N THR A 253 10.52 -33.14 15.34
CA THR A 253 11.20 -32.91 16.64
C THR A 253 11.48 -34.19 17.43
N GLU A 254 10.63 -35.23 17.31
CA GLU A 254 10.91 -36.55 17.87
C GLU A 254 12.08 -37.24 17.16
N ILE A 255 12.16 -37.14 15.82
CA ILE A 255 13.26 -37.68 15.03
C ILE A 255 14.56 -36.94 15.36
N ASP A 256 14.53 -35.60 15.45
CA ASP A 256 15.68 -34.77 15.79
C ASP A 256 16.15 -35.02 17.23
N SER A 257 15.25 -35.19 18.20
CA SER A 257 15.62 -35.64 19.55
C SER A 257 16.27 -37.01 19.51
N ARG A 258 15.60 -38.03 18.94
CA ARG A 258 16.15 -39.39 18.82
C ARG A 258 17.44 -39.46 17.99
N LEU A 259 17.75 -38.45 17.18
CA LEU A 259 18.99 -38.33 16.43
C LEU A 259 20.08 -37.66 17.30
N LYS A 260 19.75 -36.56 17.98
CA LYS A 260 20.60 -35.91 18.99
C LYS A 260 21.00 -36.87 20.10
N ASP A 261 20.04 -37.57 20.70
CA ASP A 261 20.27 -38.57 21.76
C ASP A 261 21.24 -39.66 21.29
N ARG A 262 21.14 -40.12 20.03
CA ARG A 262 22.05 -41.11 19.44
C ARG A 262 23.41 -40.54 19.02
N TYR A 263 23.54 -39.24 18.80
CA TYR A 263 24.83 -38.58 18.64
C TYR A 263 25.51 -38.34 19.99
N GLU A 264 24.75 -37.94 21.01
CA GLU A 264 25.25 -37.73 22.38
C GLU A 264 25.67 -39.06 23.01
N GLN A 265 24.89 -40.15 22.84
CA GLN A 265 25.31 -41.50 23.25
C GLN A 265 26.62 -41.94 22.56
N LYS A 266 26.74 -41.79 21.23
CA LYS A 266 27.98 -42.13 20.51
C LYS A 266 29.18 -41.26 20.93
N LEU A 267 28.95 -40.00 21.25
CA LEU A 267 29.98 -39.10 21.74
C LEU A 267 30.40 -39.49 23.16
N GLU A 268 29.45 -39.79 24.05
CA GLU A 268 29.73 -40.33 25.36
C GLU A 268 30.51 -41.65 25.28
N ASP A 269 30.10 -42.58 24.42
CA ASP A 269 30.70 -43.91 24.33
C ASP A 269 32.12 -43.84 23.75
N THR A 270 32.36 -43.02 22.72
CA THR A 270 33.74 -42.75 22.25
C THR A 270 34.58 -41.98 23.28
N LEU A 271 33.98 -41.16 24.14
CA LEU A 271 34.67 -40.54 25.28
C LEU A 271 34.93 -41.51 26.44
N LYS A 272 34.08 -42.53 26.64
CA LYS A 272 34.30 -43.65 27.58
C LYS A 272 35.43 -44.53 27.07
N GLU A 273 35.37 -45.00 25.82
CA GLU A 273 36.44 -45.77 25.16
C GLU A 273 37.79 -45.04 25.22
N LEU A 274 37.82 -43.73 24.95
CA LEU A 274 39.05 -42.94 25.03
C LEU A 274 39.59 -42.82 26.48
N ARG A 275 38.70 -42.70 27.48
CA ARG A 275 39.09 -42.71 28.90
C ARG A 275 39.60 -44.08 29.32
N GLU A 276 38.91 -45.15 28.98
CA GLU A 276 39.32 -46.53 29.26
C GLU A 276 40.67 -46.85 28.58
N GLN A 277 40.92 -46.37 27.36
CA GLN A 277 42.23 -46.47 26.71
C GLN A 277 43.33 -45.72 27.47
N TYR A 278 43.07 -44.50 27.95
CA TYR A 278 44.05 -43.76 28.78
C TYR A 278 44.24 -44.35 30.17
N GLU A 279 43.19 -44.85 30.82
CA GLU A 279 43.25 -45.52 32.13
C GLU A 279 43.97 -46.86 32.02
N MET A 280 43.69 -47.65 30.99
CA MET A 280 44.43 -48.87 30.66
C MET A 280 45.90 -48.57 30.32
N GLN A 281 46.19 -47.54 29.52
CA GLN A 281 47.56 -47.13 29.23
C GLN A 281 48.29 -46.67 30.50
N MET A 282 47.63 -45.92 31.38
CA MET A 282 48.19 -45.49 32.66
C MET A 282 48.40 -46.69 33.62
N GLN A 283 47.52 -47.68 33.59
CA GLN A 283 47.67 -48.94 34.33
C GLN A 283 48.84 -49.77 33.78
N MET A 284 48.97 -49.94 32.46
CA MET A 284 50.09 -50.64 31.84
C MET A 284 51.42 -49.92 32.16
N ASN A 285 51.49 -48.60 31.98
CA ASN A 285 52.66 -47.79 32.37
C ASN A 285 53.00 -47.95 33.86
N ARG A 286 51.98 -48.08 34.73
CA ARG A 286 52.18 -48.33 36.18
C ARG A 286 52.69 -49.74 36.43
N GLN A 287 52.14 -50.76 35.77
CA GLN A 287 52.57 -52.15 35.89
C GLN A 287 53.99 -52.35 35.36
N GLU A 288 54.33 -51.80 34.20
CA GLU A 288 55.71 -51.78 33.67
C GLU A 288 56.69 -51.12 34.65
N MET A 289 56.29 -50.02 35.30
CA MET A 289 57.11 -49.36 36.32
C MET A 289 57.20 -50.17 37.62
N GLU A 290 56.12 -50.83 38.06
CA GLU A 290 56.09 -51.75 39.20
C GLU A 290 57.01 -52.96 38.95
N GLU A 291 56.90 -53.64 37.81
CA GLU A 291 57.82 -54.70 37.36
C GLU A 291 59.28 -54.21 37.28
N LEU A 292 59.52 -53.03 36.71
CA LEU A 292 60.85 -52.41 36.67
C LEU A 292 61.40 -52.03 38.05
N TYR A 293 60.56 -51.90 39.09
CA TYR A 293 61.00 -51.74 40.48
C TYR A 293 61.17 -53.10 41.16
N GLU A 294 60.32 -54.09 40.89
CA GLU A 294 60.47 -55.46 41.40
C GLU A 294 61.78 -56.10 40.90
N VAL A 295 62.10 -55.99 39.61
CA VAL A 295 63.39 -56.47 39.07
C VAL A 295 64.57 -55.77 39.75
N LYS A 296 64.51 -54.44 39.94
CA LYS A 296 65.58 -53.70 40.64
C LYS A 296 65.68 -54.09 42.13
N LEU A 297 64.56 -54.38 42.79
CA LEU A 297 64.54 -54.85 44.18
C LEU A 297 65.12 -56.27 44.28
N HIS A 298 64.78 -57.15 43.35
CA HIS A 298 65.34 -58.50 43.25
C HIS A 298 66.85 -58.47 42.97
N ASP A 299 67.31 -57.64 42.03
CA ASP A 299 68.75 -57.44 41.75
C ASP A 299 69.49 -56.91 42.99
N LEU A 300 68.92 -55.94 43.71
CA LEU A 300 69.49 -55.43 44.96
C LEU A 300 69.48 -56.46 46.09
N GLN A 301 68.43 -57.30 46.18
CA GLN A 301 68.38 -58.44 47.12
C GLN A 301 69.45 -59.48 46.77
N ALA A 302 69.57 -59.89 45.51
CA ALA A 302 70.58 -60.83 45.05
C ALA A 302 72.02 -60.29 45.28
N LEU A 303 72.25 -59.00 45.07
CA LEU A 303 73.54 -58.36 45.40
C LEU A 303 73.82 -58.31 46.92
N LEU A 304 72.79 -58.18 47.75
CA LEU A 304 72.93 -58.26 49.22
C LEU A 304 73.13 -59.71 49.69
N GLU A 305 72.47 -60.69 49.10
CA GLU A 305 72.67 -62.12 49.37
C GLU A 305 74.07 -62.59 48.91
N GLN A 306 74.52 -62.14 47.73
CA GLN A 306 75.90 -62.35 47.29
C GLN A 306 76.89 -61.71 48.28
N ARG A 307 76.70 -60.44 48.63
CA ARG A 307 77.59 -59.75 49.58
C ARG A 307 77.59 -60.37 50.98
N THR A 308 76.47 -60.93 51.44
CA THR A 308 76.38 -61.60 52.75
C THR A 308 76.96 -63.01 52.72
N SER A 309 76.84 -63.74 51.62
CA SER A 309 77.47 -65.06 51.42
C SER A 309 78.98 -64.95 51.18
N ASP A 310 79.46 -63.99 50.38
CA ASP A 310 80.89 -63.64 50.28
C ASP A 310 81.46 -63.27 51.66
N SER A 311 80.70 -62.49 52.46
CA SER A 311 81.09 -62.15 53.83
C SER A 311 81.03 -63.33 54.79
N ALA A 312 80.14 -64.30 54.59
CA ALA A 312 80.09 -65.53 55.37
C ALA A 312 81.29 -66.44 55.05
N ARG A 313 81.57 -66.65 53.77
CA ARG A 313 82.75 -67.35 53.27
C ARG A 313 84.05 -66.74 53.81
N ALA A 314 84.17 -65.41 53.79
CA ALA A 314 85.33 -64.73 54.38
C ALA A 314 85.48 -64.96 55.89
N ARG A 315 84.36 -65.15 56.63
CA ARG A 315 84.40 -65.55 58.05
C ARG A 315 84.81 -67.02 58.23
N GLU A 316 84.37 -67.92 57.36
CA GLU A 316 84.78 -69.34 57.38
C GLU A 316 86.26 -69.51 57.03
N GLU A 317 86.75 -68.80 56.01
CA GLU A 317 88.17 -68.74 55.66
C GLU A 317 88.99 -68.17 56.84
N TRP A 318 88.52 -67.11 57.50
CA TRP A 318 89.15 -66.56 58.72
C TRP A 318 89.14 -67.55 59.89
N LEU A 319 88.04 -68.27 60.14
CA LEU A 319 87.96 -69.31 61.18
C LEU A 319 88.94 -70.47 60.91
N SER A 320 89.08 -70.86 59.64
CA SER A 320 90.06 -71.87 59.20
C SER A 320 91.50 -71.39 59.43
N TYR A 321 91.83 -70.14 59.07
CA TYR A 321 93.13 -69.56 59.40
C TYR A 321 93.39 -69.46 60.90
N LYS A 322 92.37 -69.09 61.70
CA LYS A 322 92.48 -69.04 63.17
C LYS A 322 92.77 -70.42 63.76
N SER A 323 92.00 -71.44 63.39
CA SER A 323 92.21 -72.82 63.87
C SER A 323 93.58 -73.38 63.47
N ARG A 324 94.05 -73.06 62.26
CA ARG A 324 95.42 -73.38 61.83
C ARG A 324 96.49 -72.67 62.68
N MET A 325 96.27 -71.42 63.05
CA MET A 325 97.18 -70.63 63.89
C MET A 325 97.25 -71.22 65.31
N GLU A 326 96.10 -71.55 65.91
CA GLU A 326 95.99 -72.25 67.20
C GLU A 326 96.70 -73.62 67.17
N GLY A 327 96.55 -74.37 66.08
CA GLY A 327 97.26 -75.64 65.86
C GLY A 327 98.77 -75.51 65.65
N THR A 328 99.26 -74.36 65.15
CA THR A 328 100.71 -74.06 65.14
C THR A 328 101.22 -73.56 66.49
N ALA A 329 100.40 -72.85 67.27
CA ALA A 329 100.76 -72.34 68.59
C ALA A 329 100.99 -73.47 69.60
N SER A 330 100.07 -74.44 69.68
CA SER A 330 100.24 -75.61 70.56
C SER A 330 101.46 -76.46 70.19
N ARG A 331 101.81 -76.54 68.90
CA ARG A 331 103.04 -77.21 68.44
C ARG A 331 104.31 -76.43 68.80
N ILE A 332 104.24 -75.11 68.98
CA ILE A 332 105.35 -74.31 69.52
C ILE A 332 105.50 -74.58 71.02
N GLU A 333 104.42 -74.53 71.81
CA GLU A 333 104.45 -74.86 73.24
C GLU A 333 105.05 -76.26 73.51
N GLU A 334 104.69 -77.26 72.70
CA GLU A 334 105.23 -78.62 72.80
C GLU A 334 106.75 -78.68 72.55
N LEU A 335 107.25 -77.91 71.57
CA LEU A 335 108.68 -77.83 71.25
C LEU A 335 109.46 -76.99 72.28
N GLU A 336 108.85 -75.96 72.86
CA GLU A 336 109.42 -75.18 73.95
C GLU A 336 109.56 -76.01 75.23
N ALA A 337 108.56 -76.82 75.57
CA ALA A 337 108.62 -77.79 76.68
C ALA A 337 109.73 -78.83 76.48
N GLN A 338 109.90 -79.34 75.25
CA GLN A 338 111.01 -80.24 74.91
C GLN A 338 112.37 -79.56 75.08
N ASN A 339 112.54 -78.33 74.57
CA ASN A 339 113.76 -77.52 74.75
C ASN A 339 114.09 -77.28 76.23
N ALA A 340 113.08 -76.95 77.06
CA ALA A 340 113.28 -76.76 78.50
C ALA A 340 113.80 -78.04 79.19
N SER A 341 113.28 -79.21 78.81
CA SER A 341 113.74 -80.50 79.35
C SER A 341 115.21 -80.80 78.99
N LEU A 342 115.62 -80.53 77.74
CA LEU A 342 117.00 -80.70 77.29
C LEU A 342 117.95 -79.69 77.93
N THR A 343 117.52 -78.44 78.11
CA THR A 343 118.32 -77.38 78.76
C THR A 343 118.63 -77.73 80.21
N ASN A 344 117.67 -78.29 80.95
CA ASN A 344 117.91 -78.79 82.31
C ASN A 344 118.86 -79.98 82.32
N ARG A 345 118.74 -80.90 81.35
CA ARG A 345 119.63 -82.06 81.20
C ARG A 345 121.09 -81.66 80.93
N VAL A 346 121.34 -80.55 80.23
CA VAL A 346 122.68 -79.98 80.04
C VAL A 346 123.25 -79.46 81.36
N ARG A 347 122.49 -78.64 82.11
CA ARG A 347 122.93 -78.08 83.40
C ARG A 347 123.34 -79.12 84.43
N ASP A 348 122.65 -80.26 84.49
CA ASP A 348 123.03 -81.36 85.39
C ASP A 348 124.37 -82.00 85.03
N LEU A 349 124.71 -82.05 83.73
CA LEU A 349 125.99 -82.59 83.25
C LEU A 349 127.14 -81.59 83.47
N GLU A 350 126.91 -80.29 83.22
CA GLU A 350 127.86 -79.21 83.51
C GLU A 350 128.23 -79.20 85.00
N ARG A 351 127.23 -79.32 85.89
CA ARG A 351 127.43 -79.35 87.34
C ARG A 351 128.27 -80.54 87.81
N LEU A 352 128.29 -81.67 87.09
CA LEU A 352 129.14 -82.82 87.41
C LEU A 352 130.59 -82.58 86.95
N LEU A 353 130.78 -82.06 85.74
CA LEU A 353 132.10 -81.78 85.17
C LEU A 353 132.93 -80.81 86.03
N ASP A 354 132.30 -79.79 86.61
CA ASP A 354 132.99 -78.83 87.46
C ASP A 354 133.38 -79.39 88.84
N GLN A 355 132.64 -80.37 89.38
CA GLN A 355 133.02 -81.07 90.61
C GLN A 355 134.31 -81.90 90.41
N GLU A 356 134.44 -82.57 89.26
CA GLU A 356 135.67 -83.31 88.90
C GLU A 356 136.87 -82.35 88.72
N ARG A 357 136.66 -81.23 88.02
CA ARG A 357 137.68 -80.18 87.83
C ARG A 357 138.19 -79.61 89.15
N GLU A 358 137.30 -79.32 90.11
CA GLU A 358 137.72 -78.87 91.43
C GLU A 358 138.50 -79.94 92.20
N TRP A 359 138.10 -81.21 92.11
CA TRP A 359 138.80 -82.31 92.77
C TRP A 359 140.25 -82.44 92.28
N HIS A 360 140.45 -82.48 90.96
CA HIS A 360 141.79 -82.46 90.36
C HIS A 360 142.60 -81.21 90.72
N SER A 361 141.95 -80.04 90.75
CA SER A 361 142.62 -78.77 91.11
C SER A 361 143.11 -78.71 92.56
N ARG A 362 142.41 -79.37 93.49
CA ARG A 362 142.86 -79.51 94.89
C ARG A 362 144.07 -80.45 95.00
N ALA A 363 144.06 -81.57 94.26
CA ALA A 363 145.15 -82.54 94.27
C ALA A 363 146.48 -81.97 93.74
N MET A 364 146.44 -81.17 92.66
CA MET A 364 147.64 -80.54 92.09
C MET A 364 148.35 -79.60 93.07
N ARG A 365 147.65 -78.65 93.69
CA ARG A 365 148.26 -77.66 94.60
C ARG A 365 149.02 -78.32 95.76
N SER A 366 148.48 -79.42 96.29
CA SER A 366 149.13 -80.20 97.35
C SER A 366 150.50 -80.79 96.93
N LYS A 367 150.71 -81.08 95.63
CA LYS A 367 151.99 -81.53 95.10
C LYS A 367 152.92 -80.36 94.77
N ASP A 368 152.39 -79.24 94.27
CA ASP A 368 153.17 -78.03 94.01
C ASP A 368 153.77 -77.43 95.31
N GLU A 369 153.03 -77.49 96.42
CA GLU A 369 153.50 -77.07 97.75
C GLU A 369 154.59 -77.98 98.36
N GLU A 370 154.63 -79.27 97.98
CA GLU A 370 155.74 -80.17 98.36
C GLU A 370 156.99 -79.85 97.54
N LEU A 371 156.82 -79.63 96.23
CA LEU A 371 157.92 -79.31 95.30
C LEU A 371 158.56 -77.93 95.59
N SER A 372 157.81 -76.96 96.11
CA SER A 372 158.36 -75.63 96.44
C SER A 372 159.32 -75.68 97.63
N LYS A 373 159.01 -76.47 98.67
CA LYS A 373 159.83 -76.61 99.88
C LYS A 373 161.19 -77.24 99.58
N LEU A 374 161.17 -78.35 98.83
CA LEU A 374 162.38 -79.07 98.40
C LEU A 374 163.31 -78.22 97.52
N ARG A 375 162.79 -77.23 96.78
CA ARG A 375 163.61 -76.29 96.00
C ARG A 375 164.31 -75.27 96.90
N ALA A 376 163.62 -74.71 97.88
CA ALA A 376 164.17 -73.71 98.80
C ALA A 376 165.35 -74.25 99.63
N GLU A 377 165.27 -75.49 100.12
CA GLU A 377 166.38 -76.13 100.85
C GLU A 377 167.65 -76.28 100.00
N ILE A 378 167.51 -76.54 98.69
CA ILE A 378 168.63 -76.69 97.76
C ILE A 378 169.26 -75.32 97.44
N GLU A 379 168.45 -74.29 97.22
CA GLU A 379 168.95 -72.94 96.92
C GLU A 379 169.72 -72.34 98.11
N GLN A 380 169.28 -72.59 99.36
CA GLN A 380 170.02 -72.16 100.54
C GLN A 380 171.40 -72.84 100.63
N GLN A 381 171.48 -74.16 100.45
CA GLN A 381 172.77 -74.88 100.52
C GLN A 381 173.75 -74.41 99.45
N LEU A 382 173.28 -74.07 98.24
CA LEU A 382 174.14 -73.57 97.17
C LEU A 382 174.74 -72.20 97.47
N ALA A 383 174.01 -71.31 98.15
CA ALA A 383 174.52 -69.99 98.55
C ALA A 383 175.67 -70.11 99.57
N GLU A 384 175.52 -70.97 100.59
CA GLU A 384 176.51 -71.16 101.65
C GLU A 384 177.86 -71.71 101.13
N TYR A 385 177.87 -72.42 99.99
CA TYR A 385 179.11 -72.84 99.31
C TYR A 385 179.75 -71.76 98.43
N GLN A 386 178.97 -70.80 97.93
CA GLN A 386 179.46 -69.75 97.00
C GLN A 386 180.30 -68.70 97.75
N ASP A 387 179.80 -68.18 98.87
CA ASP A 387 180.48 -67.14 99.66
C ASP A 387 181.88 -67.58 100.15
N LEU A 388 182.04 -68.86 100.46
CA LEU A 388 183.31 -69.45 100.91
C LEU A 388 184.37 -69.51 99.80
N LEU A 389 183.95 -69.59 98.53
CA LEU A 389 184.84 -69.64 97.37
C LEU A 389 185.43 -68.26 97.06
N ASP A 390 184.60 -67.22 97.09
CA ASP A 390 185.01 -65.86 96.66
C ASP A 390 185.99 -65.23 97.66
N ILE A 391 185.84 -65.50 98.97
CA ILE A 391 186.82 -65.09 100.01
C ILE A 391 188.21 -65.67 99.73
N LYS A 392 188.30 -66.90 99.18
CA LYS A 392 189.57 -67.55 98.86
C LYS A 392 190.25 -66.89 97.66
N VAL A 393 189.48 -66.50 96.62
CA VAL A 393 190.02 -65.92 95.38
C VAL A 393 190.64 -64.54 95.62
N ALA A 394 190.06 -63.73 96.51
CA ALA A 394 190.56 -62.39 96.82
C ALA A 394 192.03 -62.39 97.32
N LEU A 395 192.37 -63.32 98.21
CA LEU A 395 193.70 -63.38 98.85
C LEU A 395 194.84 -63.75 97.89
N ASP A 396 194.57 -64.55 96.85
CA ASP A 396 195.58 -64.92 95.86
C ASP A 396 195.98 -63.73 94.96
N MET A 397 195.05 -62.81 94.70
CA MET A 397 195.28 -61.67 93.80
C MET A 397 196.21 -60.61 94.39
N GLU A 398 196.15 -60.36 95.71
CA GLU A 398 196.96 -59.33 96.35
C GLU A 398 198.46 -59.68 96.34
N ILE A 399 198.82 -60.95 96.53
CA ILE A 399 200.20 -61.42 96.50
C ILE A 399 200.81 -61.30 95.09
N ALA A 400 199.99 -61.49 94.04
CA ALA A 400 200.43 -61.41 92.65
C ALA A 400 200.84 -59.97 92.23
N ALA A 401 200.20 -58.94 92.80
CA ALA A 401 200.47 -57.55 92.46
C ALA A 401 201.91 -57.11 92.82
N TYR A 402 202.41 -57.52 94.00
CA TYR A 402 203.66 -56.99 94.55
C TYR A 402 204.96 -57.48 93.88
N ARG A 403 204.93 -58.56 93.10
CA ARG A 403 206.15 -59.05 92.41
C ARG A 403 206.40 -58.39 91.05
N LYS A 404 205.39 -57.80 90.42
CA LYS A 404 205.44 -57.33 89.03
C LYS A 404 206.11 -55.97 88.81
N LEU A 405 206.75 -55.41 89.84
CA LEU A 405 207.42 -54.10 89.80
C LEU A 405 208.96 -54.19 89.88
N LEU A 406 209.53 -55.39 90.05
CA LEU A 406 210.99 -55.59 90.18
C LEU A 406 211.64 -56.31 88.98
N GLU A 407 210.86 -56.89 88.07
CA GLU A 407 211.33 -57.25 86.71
C GLU A 407 211.38 -56.00 85.80
N GLY A 408 211.99 -54.93 86.31
CA GLY A 408 212.68 -53.92 85.51
C GLY A 408 214.09 -54.38 85.10
N GLU A 409 214.60 -55.44 85.75
CA GLU A 409 215.65 -56.32 85.24
C GLU A 409 215.04 -57.48 84.41
N GLU A 410 215.78 -57.96 83.41
CA GLU A 410 215.64 -59.26 82.73
C GLU A 410 214.28 -59.70 82.10
N THR A 411 213.78 -58.91 81.15
CA THR A 411 212.96 -59.30 79.97
C THR A 411 212.84 -60.82 79.58
N ARG A 412 211.63 -61.48 79.70
CA ARG A 412 211.22 -62.82 79.09
C ARG A 412 209.62 -63.26 79.09
N LEU A 413 208.67 -62.96 78.06
CA LEU A 413 207.48 -63.76 77.32
C LEU A 413 205.70 -63.62 77.32
N ASN A 414 204.68 -62.97 76.38
CA ASN A 414 203.05 -63.14 75.75
C ASN A 414 201.46 -62.24 75.54
N ILE A 415 200.35 -62.29 74.49
CA ILE A 415 198.62 -62.13 74.21
C ILE A 415 197.35 -61.03 73.45
N THR A 416 195.94 -61.24 72.89
CA THR A 416 194.44 -60.36 72.54
C THR A 416 192.90 -60.53 71.54
N PRO A 417 191.74 -59.66 70.99
CA PRO A 417 190.04 -59.71 70.60
C PRO A 417 188.99 -59.00 69.30
N ALA A 418 187.57 -58.66 68.82
CA ALA A 418 185.84 -58.63 68.78
C ALA A 418 184.60 -58.05 67.55
N GLY A 419 183.08 -57.90 67.48
CA GLY A 419 181.86 -57.38 66.34
C GLY A 419 180.04 -57.15 66.29
N SER A 420 179.02 -56.69 65.26
CA SER A 420 177.29 -56.40 65.16
C SER A 420 176.08 -55.95 63.86
N PRO A 421 174.56 -55.72 63.82
CA PRO A 421 173.21 -55.54 62.74
C PRO A 421 171.70 -54.53 62.71
N ALA A 422 170.34 -54.29 62.05
CA ALA A 422 169.05 -54.42 60.90
C ALA A 422 167.45 -53.56 60.73
N SER A 423 166.32 -53.49 59.70
CA SER A 423 164.69 -52.87 59.55
C SER A 423 163.42 -52.79 58.25
N GLU A 424 162.08 -52.06 58.11
CA GLU A 424 160.54 -52.15 57.32
C GLU A 424 159.37 -50.92 56.69
N MET A 425 157.98 -50.62 56.11
CA MET A 425 156.39 -50.88 55.45
C MET A 425 155.27 -49.68 54.65
N TYR A 426 153.89 -49.36 54.08
CA TYR A 426 152.22 -49.55 53.65
C TYR A 426 151.09 -48.60 52.56
N SER A 427 149.62 -48.65 52.19
CA SER A 427 148.49 -47.72 51.23
C SER A 427 146.72 -47.81 50.79
N THR A 428 145.73 -46.90 50.07
CA THR A 428 144.07 -46.96 49.52
C THR A 428 142.91 -45.82 48.68
N PRO A 429 141.55 -45.94 48.03
CA PRO A 429 140.43 -45.02 47.08
C PRO A 429 138.64 -45.00 46.73
N HIS A 430 137.71 -44.09 45.93
CA HIS A 430 136.03 -44.06 45.46
C HIS A 430 134.93 -42.97 44.48
N PRO A 431 133.53 -43.08 43.89
CA PRO A 431 132.44 -42.20 42.86
C PRO A 431 130.65 -42.11 42.56
N ARG A 432 129.70 -41.28 41.70
CA ARG A 432 128.01 -41.20 41.22
C ARG A 432 127.09 -40.03 40.17
N GLY A 433 125.77 -39.65 39.51
CA GLY A 433 124.14 -39.81 38.93
C GLY A 433 122.91 -38.65 38.23
N THR A 434 121.62 -38.73 37.41
CA THR A 434 120.34 -37.66 36.84
C THR A 434 118.88 -37.78 35.75
N LYS A 435 117.64 -36.92 35.43
CA LYS A 435 116.31 -36.82 34.28
C LYS A 435 114.75 -35.89 34.09
N ARG A 436 113.79 -35.51 32.96
CA ARG A 436 112.14 -34.94 32.70
C ARG A 436 111.16 -34.25 31.31
N LYS A 437 109.68 -33.95 31.05
CA LYS A 437 108.62 -32.94 30.05
C LYS A 437 106.95 -33.02 29.33
N ARG A 438 105.93 -32.02 28.77
CA ARG A 438 104.36 -32.00 27.98
C ARG A 438 103.21 -30.73 27.37
N THR A 439 102.03 -30.67 26.39
CA THR A 439 100.59 -29.71 26.08
C THR A 439 99.43 -29.48 24.70
N PHE A 440 98.10 -28.75 24.49
CA PHE A 440 96.88 -28.49 23.27
C PHE A 440 95.50 -27.32 23.17
N ILE A 441 94.25 -26.84 22.42
CA ILE A 441 93.00 -26.84 21.22
C ILE A 441 91.68 -25.64 20.83
N ALA A 442 90.56 -25.50 19.81
CA ALA A 442 89.27 -24.42 19.36
C ALA A 442 87.88 -24.56 18.19
N ARG A 443 86.69 -23.85 17.52
CA ARG A 443 85.49 -22.63 17.27
C ARG A 443 84.15 -22.44 16.02
N ARG A 444 82.89 -21.60 15.86
CA ARG A 444 81.58 -21.36 14.72
C ARG A 444 80.38 -20.06 14.32
N GLU A 445 79.12 -19.98 13.48
CA GLU A 445 78.04 -18.82 12.76
C GLU A 445 76.32 -18.79 12.18
N GLU A 446 75.44 -17.75 11.50
CA GLU A 446 73.78 -17.45 11.07
C GLU A 446 72.87 -16.46 9.84
N HIS A 447 71.41 -16.16 9.54
CA HIS A 447 70.42 -15.03 8.64
C HIS A 447 68.69 -14.94 8.05
N SER A 448 67.83 -13.91 7.33
CA SER A 448 66.19 -13.71 6.78
C SER A 448 65.27 -12.56 5.71
N ASN A 449 63.80 -12.33 5.36
CA ASN A 449 62.83 -11.47 4.20
C ASN A 449 61.10 -10.84 4.10
N SER A 450 60.22 -10.22 3.01
CA SER A 450 58.69 -9.44 2.89
C SER A 450 57.41 -9.25 1.71
N ASP A 451 56.03 -8.80 1.93
CA ASP A 451 54.71 -8.60 0.98
C ASP A 451 53.42 -7.56 1.27
N LEU A 452 52.20 -7.54 0.55
CA LEU A 452 50.88 -6.69 0.64
C LEU A 452 49.49 -7.45 0.79
N GLN A 453 48.42 -6.89 1.44
CA GLN A 453 47.19 -7.62 1.88
C GLN A 453 45.78 -7.16 1.36
N VAL A 454 44.95 -8.11 0.87
CA VAL A 454 43.48 -8.02 0.62
C VAL A 454 42.80 -9.33 1.08
N SER A 455 41.57 -9.30 1.59
CA SER A 455 40.86 -10.49 2.09
C SER A 455 39.43 -10.62 1.53
N ALA A 456 39.12 -11.77 0.92
CA ALA A 456 37.79 -12.11 0.43
C ALA A 456 37.37 -13.51 0.93
N SER A 457 36.09 -13.68 1.23
CA SER A 457 35.49 -14.91 1.75
C SER A 457 34.09 -15.11 1.18
N ALA A 458 33.74 -16.35 0.85
CA ALA A 458 32.41 -16.71 0.35
C ALA A 458 31.98 -18.05 0.98
N LYS A 459 30.77 -18.07 1.53
CA LYS A 459 30.10 -19.26 2.10
C LYS A 459 29.04 -19.77 1.11
N GLY A 460 29.46 -20.10 -0.11
CA GLY A 460 28.58 -20.67 -1.12
C GLY A 460 28.92 -20.26 -2.55
N ASP A 461 27.96 -20.46 -3.45
CA ASP A 461 28.10 -20.27 -4.90
C ASP A 461 28.22 -18.79 -5.34
N LEU A 462 27.94 -17.81 -4.46
CA LEU A 462 28.01 -16.39 -4.78
C LEU A 462 29.16 -15.69 -4.02
N GLU A 463 29.90 -14.80 -4.71
CA GLU A 463 30.96 -13.98 -4.11
C GLU A 463 30.87 -12.50 -4.49
N VAL A 464 31.50 -11.63 -3.70
CA VAL A 464 31.80 -10.24 -4.10
C VAL A 464 33.07 -10.24 -4.95
N SER A 465 32.91 -10.41 -6.26
CA SER A 465 34.01 -10.59 -7.21
C SER A 465 34.82 -9.32 -7.47
N ASP A 466 34.23 -8.15 -7.30
CA ASP A 466 34.97 -6.88 -7.22
C ASP A 466 34.21 -5.80 -6.43
N HIS A 467 34.95 -4.86 -5.85
CA HIS A 467 34.40 -3.64 -5.26
C HIS A 467 35.33 -2.47 -5.54
N CYS A 468 34.82 -1.44 -6.21
CA CYS A 468 35.63 -0.25 -6.50
C CYS A 468 35.89 0.51 -5.19
N ALA A 469 37.17 0.77 -4.88
CA ALA A 469 37.56 1.54 -3.70
C ALA A 469 36.94 2.96 -3.70
N GLU A 470 36.83 3.56 -4.88
CA GLU A 470 36.23 4.89 -5.11
C GLU A 470 34.68 4.88 -5.12
N GLY A 471 34.02 3.78 -4.74
CA GLY A 471 32.56 3.71 -4.58
C GLY A 471 31.74 3.66 -5.88
N LYS A 472 32.37 3.51 -7.06
CA LYS A 472 31.67 3.54 -8.35
C LYS A 472 30.77 2.31 -8.60
N TYR A 473 31.16 1.14 -8.11
CA TYR A 473 30.39 -0.10 -8.22
C TYR A 473 30.76 -1.15 -7.16
N VAL A 474 29.88 -2.13 -7.02
CA VAL A 474 30.11 -3.45 -6.40
C VAL A 474 29.63 -4.53 -7.38
N ALA A 475 30.41 -5.60 -7.56
CA ALA A 475 30.08 -6.71 -8.43
C ALA A 475 29.90 -8.02 -7.62
N VAL A 476 28.84 -8.76 -7.92
CA VAL A 476 28.54 -10.08 -7.36
C VAL A 476 28.59 -11.12 -8.46
N HIS A 477 29.37 -12.18 -8.30
CA HIS A 477 29.56 -13.25 -9.28
C HIS A 477 29.02 -14.59 -8.76
N ASN A 478 28.37 -15.35 -9.65
CA ASN A 478 27.91 -16.71 -9.38
C ASN A 478 28.96 -17.73 -9.87
N LYS A 479 29.78 -18.23 -8.94
CA LYS A 479 30.73 -19.34 -9.17
C LYS A 479 30.03 -20.69 -9.34
N GLY A 480 28.78 -20.79 -8.90
CA GLY A 480 27.96 -21.98 -8.93
C GLY A 480 27.55 -22.48 -10.31
N THR A 481 26.87 -23.62 -10.30
CA THR A 481 26.36 -24.31 -11.50
C THR A 481 24.85 -24.18 -11.69
N LYS A 482 24.16 -23.43 -10.82
CA LYS A 482 22.70 -23.23 -10.83
C LYS A 482 22.31 -21.75 -10.91
N ASP A 483 21.12 -21.48 -11.45
CA ASP A 483 20.46 -20.17 -11.37
C ASP A 483 20.13 -19.85 -9.90
N MET A 484 20.63 -18.72 -9.39
CA MET A 484 20.44 -18.30 -8.00
C MET A 484 19.47 -17.11 -7.91
N PRO A 485 18.26 -17.27 -7.32
CA PRO A 485 17.31 -16.17 -7.15
C PRO A 485 17.72 -15.27 -5.97
N LEU A 486 17.81 -13.96 -6.21
CA LEU A 486 18.24 -12.96 -5.22
C LEU A 486 17.07 -12.31 -4.46
N ALA A 487 15.95 -13.02 -4.32
CA ALA A 487 14.75 -12.50 -3.68
C ALA A 487 14.96 -12.30 -2.16
N GLY A 488 14.94 -11.04 -1.69
CA GLY A 488 15.18 -10.70 -0.28
C GLY A 488 16.66 -10.53 0.12
N TRP A 489 17.58 -10.84 -0.80
CA TRP A 489 19.02 -10.67 -0.63
C TRP A 489 19.40 -9.19 -0.61
N LYS A 490 20.52 -8.89 0.06
CA LYS A 490 20.99 -7.51 0.32
C LYS A 490 22.51 -7.43 0.18
N ILE A 491 23.03 -6.25 -0.14
CA ILE A 491 24.47 -5.95 -0.04
C ILE A 491 24.62 -4.82 0.97
N CYS A 492 25.32 -5.08 2.07
CA CYS A 492 25.76 -4.05 3.00
C CYS A 492 27.20 -3.66 2.66
N ARG A 493 27.49 -2.37 2.60
CA ARG A 493 28.85 -1.84 2.40
C ARG A 493 29.14 -0.78 3.46
N GLN A 494 30.23 -0.98 4.19
CA GLN A 494 30.68 -0.13 5.28
C GLN A 494 32.02 0.52 4.94
N SER A 495 32.17 1.80 5.28
CA SER A 495 33.40 2.59 5.17
C SER A 495 33.56 3.45 6.41
N GLY A 496 34.27 2.95 7.43
CA GLY A 496 34.25 3.55 8.77
C GLY A 496 32.85 3.52 9.38
N ASP A 497 32.32 4.70 9.71
CA ASP A 497 30.99 4.87 10.31
C ASP A 497 29.83 4.88 9.28
N ASP A 498 30.13 5.06 7.99
CA ASP A 498 29.11 5.05 6.92
C ASP A 498 28.77 3.61 6.50
N GLU A 499 27.55 3.13 6.80
CA GLU A 499 26.97 1.91 6.23
C GLU A 499 25.86 2.22 5.19
N PHE A 500 25.84 1.49 4.09
CA PHE A 500 24.77 1.53 3.09
C PHE A 500 24.30 0.12 2.68
N THR A 501 22.98 -0.11 2.67
CA THR A 501 22.35 -1.39 2.28
C THR A 501 21.59 -1.29 0.95
N PHE A 502 22.08 -1.94 -0.10
CA PHE A 502 21.30 -2.20 -1.33
C PHE A 502 20.43 -3.46 -1.16
N LYS A 503 19.22 -3.47 -1.73
CA LYS A 503 18.27 -4.60 -1.65
C LYS A 503 17.86 -5.06 -3.05
N PHE A 504 17.98 -6.36 -3.34
CA PHE A 504 17.57 -6.90 -4.63
C PHE A 504 16.04 -7.03 -4.74
N HIS A 505 15.45 -6.58 -5.84
CA HIS A 505 14.03 -6.84 -6.14
C HIS A 505 13.80 -8.33 -6.47
N ARG A 506 12.64 -8.87 -6.06
CA ARG A 506 12.23 -10.29 -6.15
C ARG A 506 12.31 -10.97 -7.53
N THR A 507 12.58 -10.23 -8.60
CA THR A 507 12.72 -10.74 -9.99
C THR A 507 14.17 -10.94 -10.42
N HIS A 508 15.17 -10.61 -9.60
CA HIS A 508 16.57 -10.81 -9.96
C HIS A 508 17.00 -12.26 -9.74
N VAL A 509 17.60 -12.85 -10.76
CA VAL A 509 18.19 -14.18 -10.75
C VAL A 509 19.57 -14.06 -11.40
N ILE A 510 20.62 -14.53 -10.73
CA ILE A 510 21.98 -14.57 -11.27
C ILE A 510 22.29 -15.97 -11.81
N LYS A 511 22.53 -16.06 -13.11
CA LYS A 511 22.80 -17.31 -13.83
C LYS A 511 24.19 -17.89 -13.47
N PRO A 512 24.44 -19.19 -13.67
CA PRO A 512 25.76 -19.80 -13.53
C PRO A 512 26.83 -18.99 -14.27
N LYS A 513 27.95 -18.69 -13.61
CA LYS A 513 29.09 -17.92 -14.14
C LYS A 513 28.76 -16.49 -14.61
N ALA A 514 27.55 -15.99 -14.35
CA ALA A 514 27.22 -14.59 -14.60
C ALA A 514 27.69 -13.69 -13.45
N THR A 515 27.75 -12.38 -13.72
CA THR A 515 28.09 -11.34 -12.75
C THR A 515 27.02 -10.24 -12.82
N ILE A 516 26.51 -9.82 -11.67
CA ILE A 516 25.64 -8.65 -11.56
C ILE A 516 26.47 -7.50 -10.99
N THR A 517 26.53 -6.38 -11.71
CA THR A 517 27.21 -5.17 -11.27
C THR A 517 26.20 -4.13 -10.81
N ILE A 518 26.37 -3.64 -9.59
CA ILE A 518 25.53 -2.63 -8.96
C ILE A 518 26.29 -1.31 -8.93
N TRP A 519 25.89 -0.42 -9.83
CA TRP A 519 26.47 0.88 -10.13
C TRP A 519 25.88 2.00 -9.25
N SER A 520 26.72 2.95 -8.84
CA SER A 520 26.26 4.17 -8.17
C SER A 520 25.48 5.09 -9.11
N ALA A 521 24.59 5.94 -8.58
CA ALA A 521 23.74 6.82 -9.39
C ALA A 521 24.52 7.89 -10.20
N ASP A 522 25.78 8.15 -9.84
CA ASP A 522 26.61 9.21 -10.40
C ASP A 522 27.70 8.74 -11.38
N CYS A 523 27.84 7.42 -11.60
CA CYS A 523 28.83 6.88 -12.54
C CYS A 523 28.40 6.94 -14.02
N GLY A 524 27.14 7.28 -14.31
CA GLY A 524 26.59 7.37 -15.67
C GLY A 524 26.32 6.05 -16.38
N ALA A 525 26.36 4.91 -15.67
CA ALA A 525 26.08 3.59 -16.24
C ALA A 525 24.60 3.43 -16.65
N GLU A 526 24.37 2.57 -17.65
CA GLU A 526 23.02 2.29 -18.20
C GLU A 526 22.34 1.15 -17.43
N HIS A 527 21.06 1.32 -17.09
CA HIS A 527 20.31 0.33 -16.32
C HIS A 527 19.78 -0.81 -17.20
N LYS A 528 20.43 -1.98 -17.13
CA LYS A 528 20.10 -3.19 -17.88
C LYS A 528 19.98 -4.41 -16.94
N PRO A 529 18.84 -4.58 -16.24
CA PRO A 529 18.58 -5.79 -15.45
C PRO A 529 18.61 -7.07 -16.32
N PRO A 530 19.10 -8.21 -15.80
CA PRO A 530 19.60 -8.40 -14.43
C PRO A 530 21.07 -7.99 -14.23
N GLU A 531 21.86 -7.85 -15.30
CA GLU A 531 23.34 -7.80 -15.25
C GLU A 531 23.90 -6.44 -14.80
N HIS A 532 23.21 -5.33 -15.12
CA HIS A 532 23.63 -3.97 -14.73
C HIS A 532 22.50 -3.24 -14.00
N LEU A 533 22.63 -3.17 -12.67
CA LEU A 533 21.70 -2.47 -11.79
C LEU A 533 22.29 -1.09 -11.47
N VAL A 534 21.50 -0.03 -11.60
CA VAL A 534 21.92 1.34 -11.31
C VAL A 534 21.08 1.86 -10.16
N MET A 535 21.73 2.39 -9.12
CA MET A 535 21.04 2.96 -7.97
C MET A 535 20.25 4.22 -8.37
N ARG A 536 19.04 4.38 -7.81
CA ARG A 536 18.25 5.60 -8.00
C ARG A 536 18.62 6.62 -6.92
N ASN A 537 19.38 7.65 -7.31
CA ASN A 537 19.78 8.79 -6.48
C ASN A 537 20.60 8.41 -5.21
N GLN A 538 21.33 7.28 -5.24
CA GLN A 538 22.14 6.76 -4.13
C GLN A 538 23.55 6.38 -4.60
N LYS A 539 24.53 6.33 -3.68
CA LYS A 539 25.95 6.06 -3.95
C LYS A 539 26.51 5.06 -2.94
N TRP A 540 27.61 4.38 -3.26
CA TRP A 540 28.32 3.53 -2.31
C TRP A 540 29.29 4.34 -1.42
N PRO A 541 29.48 3.95 -0.14
CA PRO A 541 30.56 4.46 0.71
C PRO A 541 31.95 4.15 0.15
N HIS A 542 32.92 5.05 0.35
CA HIS A 542 34.30 4.95 -0.16
C HIS A 542 35.31 5.35 0.93
N GLY A 543 36.53 4.81 0.88
CA GLY A 543 37.55 5.00 1.92
C GLY A 543 38.76 4.04 1.78
N ASP A 544 39.77 4.21 2.64
CA ASP A 544 41.00 3.39 2.64
C ASP A 544 40.86 2.05 3.41
N SER A 545 39.75 1.88 4.13
CA SER A 545 39.30 0.64 4.76
C SER A 545 37.83 0.41 4.38
N LEU A 546 37.55 -0.71 3.69
CA LEU A 546 36.23 -1.01 3.15
C LEU A 546 35.85 -2.45 3.45
N ARG A 547 34.62 -2.66 3.94
CA ARG A 547 33.99 -3.97 4.12
C ARG A 547 32.72 -4.05 3.28
N THR A 548 32.64 -5.00 2.37
CA THR A 548 31.45 -5.23 1.50
C THR A 548 30.94 -6.64 1.71
N VAL A 549 29.66 -6.77 2.08
CA VAL A 549 29.02 -8.02 2.50
C VAL A 549 27.77 -8.30 1.67
N LEU A 550 27.65 -9.52 1.18
CA LEU A 550 26.43 -10.07 0.60
C LEU A 550 25.67 -10.84 1.69
N VAL A 551 24.39 -10.52 1.87
CA VAL A 551 23.52 -11.07 2.91
C VAL A 551 22.32 -11.78 2.26
N ASN A 552 22.05 -13.01 2.68
CA ASN A 552 20.95 -13.85 2.19
C ASN A 552 19.55 -13.30 2.61
N SER A 553 18.46 -13.90 2.12
CA SER A 553 17.10 -13.66 2.61
C SER A 553 17.00 -13.75 4.14
N ASP A 554 17.72 -14.73 4.69
CA ASP A 554 17.58 -15.21 6.07
C ASP A 554 18.45 -14.42 7.07
N GLY A 555 19.22 -13.43 6.57
CA GLY A 555 20.06 -12.54 7.38
C GLY A 555 21.53 -12.95 7.52
N GLU A 556 21.92 -14.11 6.99
CA GLU A 556 23.31 -14.60 7.08
C GLU A 556 24.28 -13.88 6.13
N GLU A 557 25.48 -13.55 6.62
CA GLU A 557 26.63 -13.11 5.79
C GLU A 557 27.14 -14.29 4.95
N VAL A 558 26.85 -14.28 3.65
CA VAL A 558 27.19 -15.35 2.70
C VAL A 558 28.37 -15.03 1.79
N ALA A 559 28.76 -13.76 1.65
CA ALA A 559 30.09 -13.39 1.17
C ALA A 559 30.55 -12.08 1.81
N CYS A 560 31.85 -11.95 2.10
CA CYS A 560 32.47 -10.74 2.61
C CYS A 560 33.76 -10.45 1.82
N ARG A 561 34.02 -9.18 1.55
CA ARG A 561 35.29 -8.74 0.96
C ARG A 561 35.75 -7.44 1.62
N GLU A 562 37.00 -7.46 2.04
CA GLU A 562 37.67 -6.42 2.82
C GLU A 562 38.95 -5.96 2.11
N SER A 563 39.18 -4.65 2.06
CA SER A 563 40.41 -4.06 1.55
C SER A 563 40.93 -2.99 2.52
N ASN A 564 42.22 -3.08 2.85
CA ASN A 564 42.88 -2.21 3.83
C ASN A 564 44.22 -1.71 3.29
N LYS A 565 44.33 -0.40 3.06
CA LYS A 565 45.50 0.21 2.41
C LYS A 565 46.55 0.68 3.42
N ARG A 566 47.53 -0.17 3.76
CA ARG A 566 48.66 0.24 4.62
C ARG A 566 49.70 1.04 3.85
N GLN A 567 50.05 2.23 4.35
CA GLN A 567 51.27 2.95 3.97
C GLN A 567 52.37 2.68 5.00
N PHE A 568 53.62 2.56 4.55
CA PHE A 568 54.80 2.59 5.41
C PHE A 568 55.63 3.83 5.09
N SER A 569 55.68 4.77 6.03
CA SER A 569 56.71 5.81 6.06
C SER A 569 58.00 5.23 6.67
N ARG A 570 59.14 5.48 6.03
CA ARG A 570 60.46 5.20 6.62
C ARG A 570 60.94 6.41 7.40
N LEU A 571 61.25 6.20 8.68
CA LEU A 571 62.28 6.96 9.39
C LEU A 571 63.39 6.00 9.83
N LEU A 572 64.61 6.51 9.87
CA LEU A 572 65.83 5.72 9.99
C LEU A 572 66.79 6.45 10.93
N GLU A 573 66.99 5.94 12.14
CA GLU A 573 68.12 6.36 12.98
C GLU A 573 68.63 5.23 13.88
N ARG A 574 69.74 5.47 14.60
CA ARG A 574 70.69 4.44 15.05
C ARG A 574 71.01 4.50 16.55
N SER A 575 71.75 3.48 17.00
CA SER A 575 72.45 3.35 18.31
C SER A 575 71.51 2.91 19.46
N SER A 576 71.81 1.83 20.19
CA SER A 576 72.87 1.61 21.21
C SER A 576 72.54 2.30 22.54
N GLY A 577 72.59 1.64 23.70
CA GLY A 577 72.91 0.23 24.01
C GLY A 577 73.31 0.06 25.48
N HIS A 578 73.61 -1.19 25.88
CA HIS A 578 74.28 -1.58 27.14
C HIS A 578 73.47 -1.53 28.47
N SER A 579 73.44 -2.72 29.10
CA SER A 579 73.12 -3.15 30.48
C SER A 579 73.22 -2.20 31.69
N GLY A 580 72.53 -2.55 32.80
CA GLY A 580 72.94 -2.04 34.13
C GLY A 580 72.16 -2.39 35.42
N GLY A 581 71.84 -3.66 35.73
CA GLY A 581 71.33 -4.09 37.08
C GLY A 581 69.92 -3.59 37.48
N GLY A 582 69.34 -3.99 38.63
CA GLY A 582 69.73 -5.09 39.54
C GLY A 582 69.01 -5.09 40.92
N PHE A 583 68.69 -6.30 41.42
CA PHE A 583 68.45 -6.68 42.84
C PHE A 583 67.15 -6.30 43.60
N ARG A 584 66.47 -7.34 44.15
CA ARG A 584 65.54 -7.40 45.33
C ARG A 584 64.26 -6.55 45.26
N SER A 585 63.17 -6.81 45.99
CA SER A 585 62.64 -7.94 46.81
C SER A 585 61.10 -7.73 46.83
N GLY A 586 60.18 -8.66 47.09
CA GLY A 586 60.20 -10.05 47.60
C GLY A 586 58.85 -10.29 48.33
N ASN A 587 58.40 -11.55 48.51
CA ASN A 587 57.20 -11.95 49.28
C ASN A 587 55.83 -11.43 48.76
N GLU A 588 54.67 -11.90 49.25
CA GLU A 588 54.12 -13.27 49.36
C GLU A 588 52.63 -13.18 49.75
N HIS A 589 51.82 -14.13 49.30
CA HIS A 589 50.61 -14.69 49.95
C HIS A 589 49.47 -13.84 50.62
N MET A 590 48.24 -14.12 50.12
CA MET A 590 47.02 -14.49 50.88
C MET A 590 45.98 -13.46 51.42
N PHE A 591 44.77 -13.56 50.82
CA PHE A 591 43.42 -13.79 51.43
C PHE A 591 42.52 -12.69 52.05
N HIS A 592 41.21 -13.02 51.97
CA HIS A 592 39.98 -12.57 52.65
C HIS A 592 39.33 -11.19 52.36
N GLU A 593 38.09 -11.25 51.84
CA GLU A 593 36.81 -10.88 52.49
C GLU A 593 36.79 -9.71 53.52
N HIS A 594 35.77 -8.85 53.61
CA HIS A 594 34.34 -8.87 53.23
C HIS A 594 33.84 -7.43 52.89
N GLY A 595 32.57 -7.27 52.49
CA GLY A 595 31.77 -6.10 52.92
C GLY A 595 30.97 -5.32 51.86
N ASP A 596 29.77 -5.79 51.55
CA ASP A 596 28.61 -4.92 51.18
C ASP A 596 28.07 -4.25 52.49
N PRO A 597 27.16 -3.24 52.52
CA PRO A 597 26.28 -2.77 51.44
C PRO A 597 26.08 -1.24 51.29
N THR A 598 25.38 -0.83 50.23
CA THR A 598 24.15 0.00 50.36
C THR A 598 23.35 0.15 49.06
N ASN A 599 22.03 -0.02 49.18
CA ASN A 599 20.99 0.38 48.21
C ASN A 599 19.97 1.24 48.99
N PRO A 600 19.20 2.16 48.38
CA PRO A 600 17.79 1.80 48.15
C PRO A 600 17.08 2.48 46.96
N ASP A 601 16.04 1.78 46.46
CA ASP A 601 14.72 2.28 46.00
C ASP A 601 14.63 3.30 44.82
N ARG A 602 13.60 3.26 43.94
CA ARG A 602 12.34 2.48 43.91
C ARG A 602 11.66 2.49 42.53
N CYS A 603 10.92 1.41 42.22
CA CYS A 603 9.59 1.33 41.53
C CYS A 603 9.30 2.08 40.20
N SER A 604 8.33 1.68 39.37
CA SER A 604 7.29 0.62 39.46
C SER A 604 6.94 0.04 38.08
N VAL A 605 6.39 -1.16 38.05
CA VAL A 605 5.73 -1.77 36.88
C VAL A 605 4.21 -1.56 36.94
N MET A 606 3.60 -1.35 35.77
CA MET A 606 2.29 -1.92 35.38
C MET A 606 2.43 -2.48 33.96
#